data_AF-A0A2V2RJF1-F1
#
_entry.id   AF-A0A2V2RJF1-F1
#
_cell.length_a   1.000
_cell.length_b   1.000
_cell.length_c   1.000
_cell.angle_alpha   90.00
_cell.angle_beta   90.00
_cell.angle_gamma   90.00
#
_symmetry.space_group_name_H-M   'P 1'
#
loop_
_entity.id
_entity.type
_entity.pdbx_description
1 polymer ?
#
loop_
_entity_poly.entity_id
_entity_poly.type
_entity_poly.pdbx_seq_one_letter_code
_entity_poly.pdbx_strand_id
1 'polypeptide(L)'
;MKGKLLFTIILVAILTSWVIYTRIKYHDPYLYSWDSVQFALSLESFDVSKHQPHPPGYLLYSYSLRALNLFWRDPNLTMITLNIAATLGACIFLALLISELTYDRFLAFFSAVLYATNPIVWMYGCVAEIYAVEGFFVALIMYSLFASLRRPTFILWSSFLMAVAGGFRPSTEGFLLPIYIAFLARAQTRLLCVSILICANLAWLIPLMLLTGGPAHYFEILTRQALVTAQIQDLSTRDILLRLMQAISIPVLIAIFLRGSRMRVRK
;
A
#
# COMPACT_ATOMS: atom_id res chain seq x y z
N MET A 1 25.83 25.30 9.07
CA MET A 1 24.63 24.83 8.34
C MET A 1 24.93 24.05 7.06
N LYS A 2 25.81 24.53 6.16
CA LYS A 2 26.15 23.84 4.90
C LYS A 2 26.67 22.40 5.06
N GLY A 3 27.55 22.14 6.03
CA GLY A 3 28.10 20.80 6.26
C GLY A 3 27.08 19.74 6.69
N LYS A 4 26.10 20.10 7.54
CA LYS A 4 25.04 19.17 7.95
C LYS A 4 24.08 18.83 6.80
N LEU A 5 23.78 19.82 5.95
CA LEU A 5 22.94 19.60 4.76
C LEU A 5 23.65 18.68 3.75
N LEU A 6 24.92 18.96 3.46
CA LEU A 6 25.72 18.13 2.56
C LEU A 6 25.82 16.68 3.05
N PHE A 7 26.05 16.48 4.35
CA PHE A 7 26.09 15.15 4.95
C PHE A 7 24.76 14.38 4.77
N THR A 8 23.61 15.03 5.02
CA THR A 8 22.30 14.40 4.80
C THR A 8 22.08 14.05 3.33
N ILE A 9 22.46 14.94 2.40
CA ILE A 9 22.34 14.67 0.95
C ILE A 9 23.16 13.44 0.57
N ILE A 10 24.39 13.34 1.06
CA ILE A 10 25.27 12.19 0.79
C ILE A 10 24.64 10.89 1.31
N LEU A 11 24.12 10.89 2.54
CA LEU A 11 23.47 9.71 3.13
C LEU A 11 22.23 9.26 2.34
N VAL A 12 21.39 10.20 1.92
CA VAL A 12 20.21 9.92 1.09
C VAL A 12 20.63 9.38 -0.28
N ALA A 13 21.67 9.95 -0.89
CA ALA A 13 22.20 9.47 -2.17
C ALA A 13 22.79 8.05 -2.05
N ILE A 14 23.51 7.75 -0.97
CA ILE A 14 24.03 6.40 -0.70
C ILE A 14 22.88 5.40 -0.56
N LEU A 15 21.87 5.70 0.26
CA LEU A 15 20.72 4.81 0.45
C LEU A 15 19.96 4.59 -0.86
N THR A 16 19.72 5.67 -1.62
CA THR A 16 19.01 5.60 -2.91
C THR A 16 19.77 4.73 -3.89
N SER A 17 21.07 4.98 -4.06
CA SER A 17 21.95 4.17 -4.92
C SER A 17 22.00 2.72 -4.47
N TRP A 18 22.05 2.46 -3.16
CA TRP A 18 22.04 1.09 -2.63
C TRP A 18 20.74 0.35 -2.96
N VAL A 19 19.57 0.99 -2.78
CA VAL A 19 18.28 0.39 -3.14
C VAL A 19 18.25 0.08 -4.63
N ILE A 20 18.54 1.06 -5.49
CA ILE A 20 18.52 0.88 -6.95
C ILE A 20 19.48 -0.25 -7.37
N TYR A 21 20.73 -0.19 -6.92
CA TYR A 21 21.75 -1.18 -7.28
C TYR A 21 21.36 -2.58 -6.87
N THR A 22 20.96 -2.78 -5.61
CA THR A 22 20.63 -4.12 -5.09
C THR A 22 19.37 -4.68 -5.73
N ARG A 23 18.34 -3.86 -5.99
CA ARG A 23 17.11 -4.36 -6.63
C ARG A 23 17.36 -4.71 -8.10
N ILE A 24 18.11 -3.89 -8.83
CA ILE A 24 18.47 -4.22 -10.22
C ILE A 24 19.39 -5.44 -10.28
N LYS A 25 20.38 -5.56 -9.38
CA LYS A 25 21.34 -6.67 -9.42
C LYS A 25 20.75 -8.01 -9.01
N TYR A 26 19.81 -8.01 -8.07
CA TYR A 26 19.28 -9.22 -7.45
C TYR A 26 17.77 -9.42 -7.69
N HIS A 27 17.18 -8.76 -8.70
CA HIS A 27 15.79 -9.07 -9.06
C HIS A 27 15.66 -10.47 -9.64
N ASP A 28 14.49 -11.07 -9.46
CA ASP A 28 14.13 -12.31 -10.14
C ASP A 28 13.89 -12.03 -11.63
N PRO A 29 14.63 -12.67 -12.56
CA PRO A 29 14.45 -12.45 -13.99
C PRO A 29 13.13 -13.02 -14.52
N TYR A 30 12.40 -13.82 -13.74
CA TYR A 30 11.13 -14.43 -14.12
C TYR A 30 9.96 -13.85 -13.33
N LEU A 31 8.75 -14.01 -13.87
CA LEU A 31 7.53 -13.70 -13.14
C LEU A 31 7.46 -14.62 -11.91
N TYR A 32 7.67 -14.00 -10.74
CA TYR A 32 7.99 -14.69 -9.48
C TYR A 32 6.89 -15.65 -9.02
N SER A 33 5.63 -15.27 -9.21
CA SER A 33 4.49 -16.05 -8.75
C SER A 33 3.37 -16.14 -9.79
N TRP A 34 2.37 -16.95 -9.48
CA TRP A 34 1.11 -17.02 -10.21
C TRP A 34 0.42 -15.65 -10.31
N ASP A 35 0.53 -14.81 -9.29
CA ASP A 35 -0.04 -13.45 -9.29
C ASP A 35 0.76 -12.53 -10.23
N SER A 36 2.10 -12.66 -10.26
CA SER A 36 2.96 -11.94 -11.21
C SER A 36 2.56 -12.20 -12.67
N VAL A 37 2.21 -13.45 -13.00
CA VAL A 37 1.75 -13.83 -14.34
C VAL A 37 0.42 -13.17 -14.67
N GLN A 38 -0.53 -13.15 -13.74
CA GLN A 38 -1.83 -12.52 -13.94
C GLN A 38 -1.73 -11.00 -14.11
N PHE A 39 -0.82 -10.35 -13.36
CA PHE A 39 -0.52 -8.94 -13.58
C PHE A 39 0.11 -8.70 -14.95
N ALA A 40 1.04 -9.55 -15.40
CA ALA A 40 1.62 -9.44 -16.73
C ALA A 40 0.57 -9.59 -17.84
N LEU A 41 -0.33 -10.57 -17.74
CA LEU A 41 -1.44 -10.76 -18.69
C LEU A 41 -2.40 -9.56 -18.72
N SER A 42 -2.62 -8.91 -17.57
CA SER A 42 -3.47 -7.71 -17.49
C SER A 42 -2.97 -6.52 -18.32
N LEU A 43 -1.69 -6.53 -18.74
CA LEU A 43 -1.11 -5.51 -19.61
C LEU A 43 -1.58 -5.67 -21.07
N GLU A 44 -1.89 -6.90 -21.48
CA GLU A 44 -2.39 -7.23 -22.81
C GLU A 44 -3.91 -7.03 -22.88
N SER A 45 -4.63 -7.69 -21.98
CA SER A 45 -6.07 -7.55 -21.82
C SER A 45 -6.47 -7.52 -20.36
N PHE A 46 -7.20 -6.47 -19.97
CA PHE A 46 -7.77 -6.38 -18.63
C PHE A 46 -9.13 -7.07 -18.60
N ASP A 47 -9.20 -8.21 -17.92
CA ASP A 47 -10.43 -8.99 -17.75
C ASP A 47 -10.31 -9.86 -16.48
N VAL A 48 -10.98 -9.43 -15.42
CA VAL A 48 -10.94 -10.12 -14.11
C VAL A 48 -11.58 -11.52 -14.19
N SER A 49 -12.52 -11.73 -15.11
CA SER A 49 -13.15 -13.06 -15.30
C SER A 49 -12.17 -14.10 -15.84
N LYS A 50 -11.12 -13.63 -16.53
CA LYS A 50 -10.01 -14.45 -17.04
C LYS A 50 -8.81 -14.46 -16.10
N HIS A 51 -8.94 -13.90 -14.90
CA HIS A 51 -7.83 -13.73 -13.96
C HIS A 51 -6.72 -12.83 -14.52
N GLN A 52 -7.08 -11.73 -15.19
CA GLN A 52 -6.14 -10.76 -15.79
C GLN A 52 -6.46 -9.32 -15.32
N PRO A 53 -6.17 -8.97 -14.06
CA PRO A 53 -5.51 -9.78 -13.02
C PRO A 53 -6.51 -10.62 -12.21
N HIS A 54 -6.04 -11.36 -11.20
CA HIS A 54 -6.91 -12.06 -10.26
C HIS A 54 -7.94 -11.11 -9.62
N PRO A 55 -9.08 -11.67 -9.17
CA PRO A 55 -9.95 -11.00 -8.22
C PRO A 55 -9.17 -10.51 -6.97
N PRO A 56 -9.42 -9.29 -6.46
CA PRO A 56 -10.54 -8.41 -6.78
C PRO A 56 -10.33 -7.47 -7.98
N GLY A 57 -9.22 -7.57 -8.72
CA GLY A 57 -9.02 -6.93 -10.02
C GLY A 57 -8.01 -5.77 -10.07
N TYR A 58 -7.50 -5.27 -8.94
CA TYR A 58 -6.31 -4.39 -8.86
C TYR A 58 -6.23 -3.28 -9.93
N LEU A 59 -7.36 -2.61 -10.23
CA LEU A 59 -7.52 -1.79 -11.44
C LEU A 59 -6.42 -0.73 -11.59
N LEU A 60 -6.18 0.06 -10.54
CA LEU A 60 -5.21 1.15 -10.61
C LEU A 60 -3.78 0.63 -10.75
N TYR A 61 -3.48 -0.53 -10.15
CA TYR A 61 -2.17 -1.16 -10.31
C TYR A 61 -1.96 -1.65 -11.75
N SER A 62 -2.89 -2.43 -12.31
CA SER A 62 -2.79 -2.93 -13.68
C SER A 62 -2.67 -1.82 -14.72
N TYR A 63 -3.45 -0.74 -14.58
CA TYR A 63 -3.35 0.40 -15.50
C TYR A 63 -2.06 1.21 -15.29
N SER A 64 -1.55 1.32 -14.06
CA SER A 64 -0.25 1.93 -13.79
C SER A 64 0.88 1.12 -14.44
N LEU A 65 0.84 -0.21 -14.32
CA LEU A 65 1.78 -1.10 -15.00
C LEU A 65 1.67 -0.95 -16.52
N ARG A 66 0.46 -0.90 -17.08
CA ARG A 66 0.26 -0.74 -18.54
C ARG A 66 0.88 0.55 -19.07
N ALA A 67 0.73 1.65 -18.33
CA ALA A 67 1.34 2.93 -18.67
C ALA A 67 2.88 2.87 -18.56
N LEU A 68 3.42 2.27 -17.49
CA LEU A 68 4.86 2.15 -17.29
C LEU A 68 5.52 1.16 -18.26
N ASN A 69 4.79 0.14 -18.70
CA ASN A 69 5.31 -0.86 -19.63
C ASN A 69 5.56 -0.30 -21.04
N LEU A 70 5.10 0.93 -21.34
CA LEU A 70 5.45 1.63 -22.58
C LEU A 70 6.97 1.88 -22.69
N PHE A 71 7.68 1.99 -21.57
CA PHE A 71 9.12 2.24 -21.54
C PHE A 71 9.95 0.96 -21.63
N TRP A 72 9.56 -0.09 -20.89
CA TRP A 72 10.35 -1.30 -20.77
C TRP A 72 9.97 -2.39 -21.76
N ARG A 73 8.68 -2.46 -22.13
CA ARG A 73 8.08 -3.54 -22.94
C ARG A 73 8.41 -4.94 -22.37
N ASP A 74 8.53 -5.01 -21.06
CA ASP A 74 8.82 -6.21 -20.28
C ASP A 74 8.01 -6.10 -18.97
N PRO A 75 7.03 -7.00 -18.73
CA PRO A 75 6.19 -6.95 -17.55
C PRO A 75 6.96 -7.08 -16.23
N ASN A 76 8.00 -7.92 -16.20
CA ASN A 76 8.81 -8.13 -15.00
C ASN A 76 9.57 -6.84 -14.67
N LEU A 77 10.38 -6.32 -15.60
CA LEU A 77 11.16 -5.11 -15.40
C LEU A 77 10.27 -3.90 -15.09
N THR A 78 9.07 -3.84 -15.65
CA THR A 78 8.07 -2.82 -15.31
C THR A 78 7.70 -2.87 -13.83
N MET A 79 7.36 -4.06 -13.31
CA MET A 79 7.03 -4.26 -11.90
C MET A 79 8.23 -4.01 -11.00
N ILE A 80 9.43 -4.50 -11.35
CA ILE A 80 10.67 -4.25 -10.59
C ILE A 80 10.96 -2.75 -10.49
N THR A 81 10.83 -2.01 -11.60
CA THR A 81 11.05 -0.56 -11.62
C THR A 81 10.04 0.17 -10.73
N LEU A 82 8.77 -0.23 -10.79
CA LEU A 82 7.74 0.32 -9.92
C LEU A 82 8.02 -0.01 -8.44
N ASN A 83 8.50 -1.21 -8.14
CA ASN A 83 8.85 -1.64 -6.78
C ASN A 83 10.05 -0.88 -6.22
N ILE A 84 11.05 -0.56 -7.05
CA ILE A 84 12.16 0.32 -6.67
C ILE A 84 11.64 1.71 -6.31
N ALA A 85 10.82 2.31 -7.18
CA ALA A 85 10.25 3.63 -6.96
C ALA A 85 9.38 3.66 -5.69
N ALA A 86 8.54 2.64 -5.50
CA ALA A 86 7.71 2.49 -4.30
C ALA A 86 8.54 2.33 -3.04
N THR A 87 9.60 1.51 -3.06
CA THR A 87 10.51 1.33 -1.91
C THR A 87 11.17 2.65 -1.51
N LEU A 88 11.65 3.43 -2.48
CA LEU A 88 12.23 4.75 -2.24
C LEU A 88 11.19 5.74 -1.69
N GLY A 89 9.99 5.77 -2.27
CA GLY A 89 8.89 6.59 -1.77
C GLY A 89 8.50 6.24 -0.34
N ALA A 90 8.43 4.94 -0.02
CA ALA A 90 8.15 4.45 1.33
C ALA A 90 9.23 4.91 2.32
N CYS A 91 10.52 4.83 1.94
CA CYS A 91 11.63 5.35 2.74
C CYS A 91 11.47 6.85 3.05
N ILE A 92 11.08 7.65 2.05
CA ILE A 92 10.86 9.09 2.23
C ILE A 92 9.72 9.34 3.22
N PHE A 93 8.54 8.75 2.99
CA PHE A 93 7.38 9.02 3.86
C PHE A 93 7.53 8.45 5.26
N LEU A 94 8.22 7.32 5.42
CA LEU A 94 8.57 6.79 6.73
C LEU A 94 9.53 7.71 7.47
N ALA A 95 10.60 8.20 6.82
CA ALA A 95 11.51 9.15 7.42
C ALA A 95 10.79 10.46 7.81
N LEU A 96 9.90 10.96 6.95
CA LEU A 96 9.07 12.14 7.27
C LEU A 96 8.15 11.89 8.46
N LEU A 97 7.49 10.73 8.53
CA LEU A 97 6.65 10.34 9.66
C LEU A 97 7.46 10.31 10.96
N ILE A 98 8.60 9.64 10.97
CA ILE A 98 9.46 9.56 12.17
C ILE A 98 9.98 10.94 12.55
N SER A 99 10.38 11.77 11.58
CA SER A 99 10.80 13.15 11.84
C SER A 99 9.68 13.99 12.46
N GLU A 100 8.42 13.80 12.04
CA GLU A 100 7.27 14.53 12.59
C GLU A 100 6.92 14.07 14.03
N LEU A 101 7.24 12.82 14.37
CA LEU A 101 6.98 12.22 15.67
C LEU A 101 8.07 12.48 16.71
N THR A 102 9.35 12.45 16.30
CA THR A 102 10.51 12.51 17.21
C THR A 102 11.27 13.82 17.13
N TYR A 103 11.10 14.58 16.04
CA TYR A 103 11.95 15.74 15.68
C TYR A 103 13.44 15.41 15.54
N ASP A 104 13.76 14.12 15.39
CA ASP A 104 15.13 13.63 15.27
C ASP A 104 15.40 13.14 13.84
N ARG A 105 16.26 13.88 13.14
CA ARG A 105 16.66 13.59 11.75
C ARG A 105 17.50 12.33 11.62
N PHE A 106 18.25 11.97 12.67
CA PHE A 106 19.04 10.76 12.69
C PHE A 106 18.12 9.54 12.79
N LEU A 107 17.18 9.52 13.74
CA LEU A 107 16.18 8.46 13.83
C LEU A 107 15.32 8.36 12.56
N ALA A 108 14.95 9.50 11.97
CA ALA A 108 14.24 9.53 10.70
C ALA A 108 15.02 8.84 9.58
N PHE A 109 16.29 9.17 9.39
CA PHE A 109 17.14 8.52 8.39
C PHE A 109 17.30 7.02 8.66
N PHE A 110 17.57 6.63 9.91
CA PHE A 110 17.74 5.22 10.26
C PHE A 110 16.45 4.41 10.10
N SER A 111 15.27 5.01 10.25
CA SER A 111 14.01 4.33 9.94
C SER A 111 13.89 3.94 8.46
N ALA A 112 14.35 4.81 7.55
CA ALA A 112 14.40 4.51 6.13
C ALA A 112 15.43 3.44 5.80
N VAL A 113 16.60 3.48 6.43
CA VAL A 113 17.63 2.42 6.29
C VAL A 113 17.06 1.08 6.75
N LEU A 114 16.51 1.00 7.96
CA LEU A 114 15.94 -0.22 8.51
C LEU A 114 14.80 -0.78 7.64
N TYR A 115 13.97 0.08 7.07
CA TYR A 115 12.94 -0.32 6.12
C TYR A 115 13.54 -0.89 4.84
N ALA A 116 14.46 -0.16 4.20
CA ALA A 116 15.10 -0.59 2.95
C ALA A 116 15.93 -1.88 3.10
N THR A 117 16.53 -2.11 4.26
CA THR A 117 17.34 -3.31 4.52
C THR A 117 16.56 -4.45 5.17
N ASN A 118 15.28 -4.25 5.51
CA ASN A 118 14.44 -5.33 6.02
C ASN A 118 14.36 -6.44 4.97
N PRO A 119 14.59 -7.72 5.33
CA PRO A 119 14.67 -8.82 4.36
C PRO A 119 13.37 -9.01 3.56
N ILE A 120 12.21 -8.76 4.17
CA ILE A 120 10.91 -8.87 3.50
C ILE A 120 10.73 -7.73 2.48
N VAL A 121 11.05 -6.50 2.88
CA VAL A 121 11.00 -5.33 1.99
C VAL A 121 12.02 -5.47 0.85
N TRP A 122 13.21 -6.00 1.15
CA TRP A 122 14.21 -6.26 0.12
C TRP A 122 13.73 -7.30 -0.88
N MET A 123 13.26 -8.46 -0.41
CA MET A 123 12.73 -9.51 -1.26
C MET A 123 11.61 -8.98 -2.17
N TYR A 124 10.60 -8.30 -1.62
CA TYR A 124 9.50 -7.74 -2.42
C TYR A 124 9.90 -6.55 -3.29
N GLY A 125 11.03 -5.91 -3.02
CA GLY A 125 11.65 -4.94 -3.93
C GLY A 125 12.37 -5.60 -5.12
N CYS A 126 12.64 -6.91 -5.06
CA CYS A 126 13.35 -7.69 -6.07
C CYS A 126 12.45 -8.63 -6.87
N VAL A 127 11.16 -8.76 -6.55
CA VAL A 127 10.25 -9.68 -7.26
C VAL A 127 9.07 -8.91 -7.85
N ALA A 128 8.49 -9.46 -8.93
CA ALA A 128 7.41 -8.86 -9.70
C ALA A 128 6.04 -8.96 -8.96
N GLU A 129 5.93 -8.29 -7.82
CA GLU A 129 4.79 -8.34 -6.91
C GLU A 129 4.38 -6.96 -6.41
N ILE A 130 3.13 -6.78 -6.02
CA ILE A 130 2.58 -5.47 -5.61
C ILE A 130 3.03 -4.98 -4.22
N TYR A 131 3.64 -5.83 -3.39
CA TYR A 131 3.84 -5.54 -1.96
C TYR A 131 4.71 -4.33 -1.65
N ALA A 132 5.68 -3.98 -2.50
CA ALA A 132 6.46 -2.74 -2.32
C ALA A 132 5.58 -1.49 -2.49
N VAL A 133 4.62 -1.53 -3.42
CA VAL A 133 3.63 -0.47 -3.65
C VAL A 133 2.67 -0.34 -2.47
N GLU A 134 2.26 -1.45 -1.84
CA GLU A 134 1.51 -1.37 -0.59
C GLU A 134 2.31 -0.69 0.52
N GLY A 135 3.58 -1.07 0.68
CA GLY A 135 4.48 -0.44 1.66
C GLY A 135 4.59 1.07 1.46
N PHE A 136 4.67 1.52 0.22
CA PHE A 136 4.61 2.94 -0.15
C PHE A 136 3.31 3.60 0.31
N PHE A 137 2.14 3.05 -0.06
CA PHE A 137 0.86 3.64 0.32
C PHE A 137 0.66 3.66 1.84
N VAL A 138 1.07 2.61 2.55
CA VAL A 138 1.03 2.57 4.02
C VAL A 138 1.88 3.70 4.60
N ALA A 139 3.13 3.86 4.18
CA ALA A 139 4.00 4.92 4.68
C ALA A 139 3.44 6.32 4.39
N LEU A 140 2.94 6.53 3.16
CA LEU A 140 2.35 7.80 2.71
C LEU A 140 1.06 8.14 3.48
N ILE A 141 0.13 7.20 3.61
CA ILE A 141 -1.13 7.39 4.34
C ILE A 141 -0.85 7.66 5.82
N MET A 142 0.05 6.89 6.44
CA MET A 142 0.42 7.08 7.84
C MET A 142 1.07 8.43 8.06
N TYR A 143 2.00 8.85 7.19
CA TYR A 143 2.53 10.21 7.23
C TYR A 143 1.42 11.26 7.14
N SER A 144 0.51 11.14 6.17
CA SER A 144 -0.59 12.08 5.96
C SER A 144 -1.53 12.14 7.17
N LEU A 145 -1.88 10.99 7.76
CA LEU A 145 -2.71 10.91 8.96
C LEU A 145 -2.06 11.65 10.13
N PHE A 146 -0.80 11.35 10.44
CA PHE A 146 -0.11 12.00 11.56
C PHE A 146 0.17 13.47 11.32
N ALA A 147 0.46 13.87 10.08
CA ALA A 147 0.56 15.27 9.69
C ALA A 147 -0.76 16.03 9.92
N SER A 148 -1.91 15.34 9.83
CA SER A 148 -3.22 15.95 10.06
C SER A 148 -3.45 16.42 11.50
N LEU A 149 -2.67 15.93 12.46
CA LEU A 149 -2.74 16.40 13.86
C LEU A 149 -2.29 17.86 14.01
N ARG A 150 -1.38 18.32 13.14
CA ARG A 150 -0.90 19.71 13.11
C ARG A 150 -1.48 20.50 11.96
N ARG A 151 -1.80 19.84 10.85
CA ARG A 151 -2.29 20.43 9.60
C ARG A 151 -3.62 19.77 9.20
N PRO A 152 -4.77 20.23 9.71
CA PRO A 152 -6.05 19.52 9.58
C PRO A 152 -6.43 19.16 8.14
N THR A 153 -6.00 19.92 7.13
CA THR A 153 -6.26 19.63 5.71
C THR A 153 -5.69 18.29 5.24
N PHE A 154 -4.65 17.75 5.89
CA PHE A 154 -4.06 16.46 5.53
C PHE A 154 -5.01 15.27 5.72
N ILE A 155 -6.04 15.39 6.55
CA ILE A 155 -7.04 14.31 6.68
C ILE A 155 -7.84 14.13 5.38
N LEU A 156 -8.02 15.20 4.59
CA LEU A 156 -8.66 15.14 3.27
C LEU A 156 -7.78 14.35 2.29
N TRP A 157 -6.47 14.61 2.31
CA TRP A 157 -5.49 13.85 1.54
C TRP A 157 -5.44 12.39 1.97
N SER A 158 -5.46 12.11 3.27
CA SER A 158 -5.55 10.73 3.77
C SER A 158 -6.80 10.01 3.25
N SER A 159 -7.94 10.69 3.19
CA SER A 159 -9.19 10.12 2.67
C SER A 159 -9.07 9.75 1.19
N PHE A 160 -8.48 10.63 0.39
CA PHE A 160 -8.22 10.37 -1.03
C PHE A 160 -7.20 9.23 -1.21
N LEU A 161 -6.10 9.25 -0.47
CA LEU A 161 -5.04 8.25 -0.55
C LEU A 161 -5.50 6.86 -0.11
N MET A 162 -6.40 6.76 0.88
CA MET A 162 -7.05 5.51 1.28
C MET A 162 -7.78 4.86 0.11
N ALA A 163 -8.60 5.62 -0.62
CA ALA A 163 -9.32 5.12 -1.79
C ALA A 163 -8.38 4.75 -2.95
N VAL A 164 -7.35 5.57 -3.22
CA VAL A 164 -6.36 5.24 -4.25
C VAL A 164 -5.61 3.95 -3.89
N ALA A 165 -5.20 3.80 -2.63
CA ALA A 165 -4.58 2.56 -2.16
C ALA A 165 -5.53 1.36 -2.32
N GLY A 166 -6.83 1.53 -2.07
CA GLY A 166 -7.85 0.52 -2.32
C GLY A 166 -7.92 0.08 -3.79
N GLY A 167 -7.84 1.01 -4.72
CA GLY A 167 -7.82 0.70 -6.16
C GLY A 167 -6.55 0.04 -6.65
N PHE A 168 -5.42 0.24 -5.96
CA PHE A 168 -4.21 -0.57 -6.15
C PHE A 168 -4.37 -1.94 -5.52
N ARG A 169 -4.80 -2.00 -4.26
CA ARG A 169 -5.00 -3.22 -3.49
C ARG A 169 -6.00 -2.99 -2.35
N PRO A 170 -7.22 -3.57 -2.41
CA PRO A 170 -8.26 -3.33 -1.41
C PRO A 170 -7.87 -3.71 0.02
N SER A 171 -6.96 -4.68 0.20
CA SER A 171 -6.50 -5.04 1.54
C SER A 171 -5.77 -3.90 2.25
N THR A 172 -5.03 -3.06 1.53
CA THR A 172 -4.32 -1.92 2.14
C THR A 172 -5.30 -0.95 2.80
N GLU A 173 -6.38 -0.60 2.09
CA GLU A 173 -7.44 0.26 2.63
C GLU A 173 -8.14 -0.41 3.81
N GLY A 174 -8.52 -1.69 3.69
CA GLY A 174 -9.18 -2.44 4.75
C GLY A 174 -8.36 -2.52 6.05
N PHE A 175 -7.05 -2.75 5.94
CA PHE A 175 -6.15 -2.81 7.11
C PHE A 175 -5.94 -1.44 7.77
N LEU A 176 -5.92 -0.34 7.00
CA LEU A 176 -5.73 1.01 7.54
C LEU A 176 -7.04 1.67 8.00
N LEU A 177 -8.19 1.10 7.68
CA LEU A 177 -9.50 1.66 8.00
C LEU A 177 -9.68 1.95 9.51
N PRO A 178 -9.30 1.05 10.46
CA PRO A 178 -9.48 1.33 11.89
C PRO A 178 -8.72 2.56 12.37
N ILE A 179 -7.47 2.75 11.92
CA ILE A 179 -6.68 3.92 12.31
C ILE A 179 -7.21 5.18 11.61
N TYR A 180 -7.60 5.10 10.34
CA TYR A 180 -8.23 6.21 9.64
C TYR A 180 -9.51 6.69 10.36
N ILE A 181 -10.39 5.77 10.78
CA ILE A 181 -11.61 6.10 11.55
C ILE A 181 -11.25 6.83 12.86
N ALA A 182 -10.19 6.42 13.56
CA ALA A 182 -9.76 7.07 14.79
C ALA A 182 -9.31 8.53 14.58
N PHE A 183 -8.74 8.86 13.42
CA PHE A 183 -8.40 10.24 13.04
C PHE A 183 -9.63 11.00 12.54
N LEU A 184 -10.45 10.36 11.70
CA LEU A 184 -11.69 10.91 11.17
C LEU A 184 -12.68 11.33 12.27
N ALA A 185 -12.78 10.55 13.34
CA ALA A 185 -13.63 10.84 14.50
C ALA A 185 -13.28 12.16 15.20
N ARG A 186 -12.06 12.66 15.01
CA ARG A 186 -11.57 13.94 15.56
C ARG A 186 -11.59 15.07 14.53
N ALA A 187 -11.87 14.78 13.27
CA ALA A 187 -11.83 15.76 12.19
C ALA A 187 -13.13 16.57 12.12
N GLN A 188 -13.01 17.90 12.08
CA GLN A 188 -14.14 18.80 11.86
C GLN A 188 -14.75 18.64 10.46
N THR A 189 -13.92 18.28 9.47
CA THR A 189 -14.29 18.07 8.06
C THR A 189 -14.75 16.63 7.76
N ARG A 190 -15.18 15.87 8.77
CA ARG A 190 -15.48 14.43 8.63
C ARG A 190 -16.41 14.06 7.46
N LEU A 191 -17.43 14.88 7.20
CA LEU A 191 -18.36 14.63 6.10
C LEU A 191 -17.67 14.73 4.75
N LEU A 192 -16.83 15.77 4.57
CA LEU A 192 -16.05 15.95 3.35
C LEU A 192 -15.04 14.82 3.15
N CYS A 193 -14.38 14.35 4.21
CA CYS A 193 -13.49 13.19 4.16
C CYS A 193 -14.22 11.92 3.68
N VAL A 194 -15.40 11.64 4.24
CA VAL A 194 -16.23 10.50 3.84
C VAL A 194 -16.68 10.64 2.39
N SER A 195 -17.10 11.83 1.97
CA SER A 195 -17.45 12.09 0.57
C SER A 195 -16.27 11.86 -0.37
N ILE A 196 -15.07 12.36 -0.05
CA ILE A 196 -13.85 12.14 -0.83
C ILE A 196 -13.55 10.64 -0.94
N LEU A 197 -13.57 9.92 0.19
CA LEU A 197 -13.30 8.48 0.23
C LEU A 197 -14.28 7.71 -0.66
N ILE A 198 -15.58 7.97 -0.53
CA ILE A 198 -16.61 7.32 -1.33
C ILE A 198 -16.46 7.66 -2.82
N CYS A 199 -16.37 8.95 -3.17
CA CYS A 199 -16.27 9.38 -4.57
C CYS A 199 -15.00 8.83 -5.23
N ALA A 200 -13.85 8.85 -4.54
CA ALA A 200 -12.60 8.31 -5.07
C ALA A 200 -12.66 6.78 -5.22
N ASN A 201 -13.32 6.06 -4.29
CA ASN A 201 -13.52 4.62 -4.44
C ASN A 201 -14.43 4.28 -5.62
N LEU A 202 -15.55 5.00 -5.76
CA LEU A 202 -16.44 4.83 -6.90
C LEU A 202 -15.73 5.13 -8.24
N ALA A 203 -14.80 6.09 -8.25
CA ALA A 203 -14.09 6.48 -9.47
C ALA A 203 -13.26 5.34 -10.09
N TRP A 204 -12.74 4.40 -9.29
CA TRP A 204 -12.05 3.22 -9.80
C TRP A 204 -12.90 1.95 -9.75
N LEU A 205 -13.80 1.81 -8.78
CA LEU A 205 -14.64 0.61 -8.61
C LEU A 205 -15.71 0.51 -9.70
N ILE A 206 -16.33 1.62 -10.12
CA ILE A 206 -17.33 1.60 -11.19
C ILE A 206 -16.69 1.13 -12.52
N PRO A 207 -15.59 1.72 -13.01
CA PRO A 207 -14.92 1.21 -14.21
C PRO A 207 -14.51 -0.26 -14.09
N LEU A 208 -13.98 -0.68 -12.93
CA LEU A 208 -13.61 -2.07 -12.69
C LEU A 208 -14.79 -3.02 -12.90
N MET A 209 -15.94 -2.72 -12.30
CA MET A 209 -17.15 -3.54 -12.45
C MET A 209 -17.63 -3.56 -13.91
N LEU A 210 -17.62 -2.42 -14.60
CA LEU A 210 -18.02 -2.33 -16.01
C LEU A 210 -17.10 -3.13 -16.93
N LEU A 211 -15.78 -3.05 -16.73
CA LEU A 211 -14.79 -3.83 -17.47
C LEU A 211 -14.91 -5.33 -17.20
N THR A 212 -15.46 -5.71 -16.05
CA THR A 212 -15.73 -7.10 -15.65
C THR A 212 -17.12 -7.58 -16.10
N GLY A 213 -17.81 -6.88 -17.01
CA GLY A 213 -19.14 -7.30 -17.50
C GLY A 213 -20.31 -6.93 -16.58
N GLY A 214 -20.09 -6.02 -15.63
CA GLY A 214 -21.11 -5.42 -14.77
C GLY A 214 -21.05 -5.89 -13.31
N PRO A 215 -21.78 -5.22 -12.40
CA PRO A 215 -21.70 -5.47 -10.96
C PRO A 215 -22.08 -6.91 -10.56
N ALA A 216 -23.13 -7.46 -11.16
CA ALA A 216 -23.60 -8.82 -10.84
C ALA A 216 -22.52 -9.87 -11.16
N HIS A 217 -21.89 -9.77 -12.33
CA HIS A 217 -20.84 -10.69 -12.74
C HIS A 217 -19.56 -10.51 -11.90
N TYR A 218 -19.20 -9.27 -11.57
CA TYR A 218 -18.08 -8.98 -10.68
C TYR A 218 -18.23 -9.65 -9.30
N PHE A 219 -19.38 -9.52 -8.65
CA PHE A 219 -19.63 -10.15 -7.34
C PHE A 219 -19.70 -11.68 -7.42
N GLU A 220 -20.19 -12.22 -8.53
CA GLU A 220 -20.16 -13.65 -8.79
C GLU A 220 -18.72 -14.19 -8.82
N ILE A 221 -17.82 -13.52 -9.56
CA ILE A 221 -16.41 -13.88 -9.65
C ILE A 221 -15.73 -13.81 -8.28
N LEU A 222 -15.95 -12.73 -7.52
CA LEU A 222 -15.42 -12.60 -6.16
C LEU A 222 -15.85 -13.75 -5.25
N THR A 223 -17.13 -14.11 -5.32
CA THR A 223 -17.70 -15.17 -4.48
C THR A 223 -17.15 -16.54 -4.87
N ARG A 224 -17.04 -16.83 -6.17
CA ARG A 224 -16.42 -18.07 -6.68
C ARG A 224 -14.97 -18.19 -6.21
N GLN A 225 -14.18 -17.12 -6.32
CA GLN A 225 -12.79 -17.12 -5.84
C GLN A 225 -12.69 -17.39 -4.34
N ALA A 226 -13.56 -16.77 -3.54
CA ALA A 226 -13.59 -16.98 -2.09
C ALA A 226 -13.95 -18.43 -1.73
N LEU A 227 -14.93 -19.02 -2.42
CA LEU A 227 -15.35 -20.41 -2.20
C LEU A 227 -14.25 -21.41 -2.58
N VAL A 228 -13.59 -21.23 -3.72
CA VAL A 228 -12.48 -22.09 -4.16
C VAL A 228 -11.33 -22.02 -3.15
N THR A 229 -11.00 -20.82 -2.67
CA THR A 229 -9.93 -20.65 -1.66
C THR A 229 -10.30 -21.33 -0.34
N ALA A 230 -11.56 -21.21 0.11
CA ALA A 230 -12.04 -21.86 1.32
C ALA A 230 -12.01 -23.39 1.20
N GLN A 231 -12.39 -23.94 0.04
CA GLN A 231 -12.35 -25.37 -0.23
C GLN A 231 -10.92 -25.92 -0.27
N ILE A 232 -9.99 -25.22 -0.92
CA ILE A 232 -8.57 -25.64 -1.00
C ILE A 232 -7.93 -25.64 0.38
N GLN A 233 -8.30 -24.69 1.25
CA GLN A 233 -7.72 -24.58 2.59
C GLN A 233 -8.48 -25.36 3.67
N ASP A 234 -9.53 -26.12 3.29
CA ASP A 234 -10.47 -26.81 4.19
C ASP A 234 -10.94 -25.93 5.36
N LEU A 235 -11.12 -24.63 5.07
CA LEU A 235 -11.44 -23.64 6.09
C LEU A 235 -12.95 -23.66 6.34
N SER A 236 -13.33 -23.93 7.59
CA SER A 236 -14.70 -23.75 8.01
C SER A 236 -15.08 -22.26 7.95
N THR A 237 -16.38 -21.95 7.84
CA THR A 237 -16.87 -20.56 7.92
C THR A 237 -16.40 -19.86 9.19
N ARG A 238 -16.21 -20.62 10.28
CA ARG A 238 -15.64 -20.14 11.54
C ARG A 238 -14.19 -19.71 11.38
N ASP A 239 -13.37 -20.45 10.63
CA ASP A 239 -11.96 -20.11 10.42
C ASP A 239 -11.80 -18.88 9.53
N ILE A 240 -12.67 -18.73 8.52
CA ILE A 240 -12.75 -17.52 7.71
C ILE A 240 -13.10 -16.32 8.59
N LEU A 241 -14.14 -16.45 9.43
CA LEU A 241 -14.53 -15.40 10.38
C LEU A 241 -13.43 -15.08 11.38
N LEU A 242 -12.74 -16.09 11.92
CA LEU A 242 -11.63 -15.91 12.84
C LEU A 242 -10.44 -15.21 12.18
N ARG A 243 -10.11 -15.53 10.93
CA ARG A 243 -9.04 -14.85 10.19
C ARG A 243 -9.40 -13.40 9.83
N LEU A 244 -10.65 -13.14 9.43
CA LEU A 244 -11.16 -11.78 9.22
C LEU A 244 -11.14 -10.99 10.54
N MET A 245 -11.57 -11.61 11.64
CA MET A 245 -11.50 -11.02 12.97
C MET A 245 -10.06 -10.77 13.39
N GLN A 246 -9.12 -11.69 13.18
CA GLN A 246 -7.69 -11.51 13.50
C GLN A 246 -7.07 -10.35 12.70
N ALA A 247 -7.38 -10.27 11.41
CA ALA A 247 -6.91 -9.19 10.53
C ALA A 247 -7.37 -7.80 11.03
N ILE A 248 -8.58 -7.70 11.59
CA ILE A 248 -9.16 -6.44 12.11
C ILE A 248 -8.75 -6.20 13.57
N SER A 249 -8.69 -7.25 14.39
CA SER A 249 -8.47 -7.14 15.84
C SER A 249 -7.03 -6.87 16.22
N ILE A 250 -6.03 -7.37 15.48
CA ILE A 250 -4.61 -7.07 15.77
C ILE A 250 -4.33 -5.55 15.66
N PRO A 251 -4.74 -4.84 14.57
CA PRO A 251 -4.63 -3.38 14.50
C PRO A 251 -5.38 -2.64 15.61
N VAL A 252 -6.59 -3.09 15.95
CA VAL A 252 -7.42 -2.49 17.02
C VAL A 252 -6.78 -2.68 18.40
N LEU A 253 -6.27 -3.87 18.69
CA LEU A 253 -5.57 -4.18 19.94
C LEU A 253 -4.27 -3.40 20.08
N ILE A 254 -3.49 -3.25 19.00
CA ILE A 254 -2.31 -2.40 18.96
C ILE A 254 -2.70 -0.93 19.21
N ALA A 255 -3.78 -0.44 18.58
CA ALA A 255 -4.26 0.93 18.80
C ALA A 255 -4.72 1.16 20.25
N ILE A 256 -5.40 0.18 20.87
CA ILE A 256 -5.79 0.22 22.28
C ILE A 256 -4.55 0.20 23.19
N PHE A 257 -3.58 -0.67 22.91
CA PHE A 257 -2.34 -0.80 23.68
C PHE A 257 -1.47 0.48 23.62
N LEU A 258 -1.35 1.09 22.44
CA LEU A 258 -0.66 2.37 22.25
C LEU A 258 -1.38 3.55 22.93
N ARG A 259 -2.71 3.46 23.08
CA ARG A 259 -3.51 4.47 23.80
C ARG A 259 -3.44 4.29 25.32
N GLY A 260 -3.39 3.05 25.81
CA GLY A 260 -3.21 2.74 27.24
C GLY A 260 -1.83 3.14 27.77
N SER A 261 -0.79 3.08 26.93
CA SER A 261 0.59 3.41 27.31
C SER A 261 0.92 4.92 27.28
N ARG A 262 0.02 5.79 26.79
CA ARG A 262 0.26 7.24 26.66
C ARG A 262 -0.68 8.15 27.45
N MET A 263 -1.36 7.65 28.48
CA MET A 263 -2.02 8.51 29.48
C MET A 263 -1.10 8.77 30.68
N ARG A 264 -0.01 9.50 30.44
CA ARG A 264 0.56 10.43 31.43
C ARG A 264 0.69 11.78 30.75
N VAL A 265 -0.40 12.54 30.78
CA VAL A 265 -0.32 13.99 30.64
C VAL A 265 0.58 14.46 31.79
N ARG A 266 1.81 14.89 31.48
CA ARG A 266 2.59 15.68 32.44
C ARG A 266 1.73 16.90 32.78
N LYS A 267 1.54 17.11 34.09
CA LYS A 267 0.83 18.25 34.68
C LYS A 267 1.24 19.56 34.04
#